data_AF-A0A972VLW0-F1
#
_entry.id   AF-A0A972VLW0-F1
#
_cell.length_a   1.000
_cell.length_b   1.000
_cell.length_c   1.000
_cell.angle_alpha   90.00
_cell.angle_beta   90.00
_cell.angle_gamma   90.00
#
_symmetry.space_group_name_H-M   'P 1'
#
loop_
_entity.id
_entity.type
_entity.pdbx_description
1 polymer ?
#
loop_
_entity_poly.entity_id
_entity_poly.type
_entity_poly.pdbx_seq_one_letter_code
_entity_poly.pdbx_strand_id
1 'polypeptide(L)'
;MNTQVITTQLSDIQVKLDAISAELEINRRQREEMKELKDDLSIIAKDVFNTAVVELEDVAPFVQTGDFAYLAKKLLRNTNNIIGLMEKLESTVDFIEDARPIGQIMFKDALHKMDVFDRRGYFDFFAELANVLDSVIQHFSVEDVKQLSDNVVIILETIKDLTQPDMLKAINNAVQVYRHIDLEHVKDISVFKAMKEMNSPEVKRGIGFLMTFIKNITRASNELTVETKE
;
A
#
# COMPACT_ATOMS: atom_id res chain seq x y z
N MET A 1 -85.92 -19.62 -32.53
CA MET A 1 -84.58 -18.99 -32.49
C MET A 1 -84.28 -18.20 -31.21
N ASN A 2 -85.25 -17.80 -30.38
CA ASN A 2 -84.95 -17.03 -29.14
C ASN A 2 -84.46 -17.86 -27.94
N THR A 3 -84.92 -19.10 -27.77
CA THR A 3 -84.62 -19.88 -26.56
C THR A 3 -83.15 -20.33 -26.49
N GLN A 4 -82.52 -20.63 -27.62
CA GLN A 4 -81.11 -21.04 -27.68
C GLN A 4 -80.15 -19.89 -27.34
N VAL A 5 -80.46 -18.66 -27.79
CA VAL A 5 -79.64 -17.48 -27.47
C VAL A 5 -79.69 -17.17 -25.97
N ILE A 6 -80.88 -17.31 -25.36
CA ILE A 6 -81.06 -17.11 -23.91
C ILE A 6 -80.31 -18.19 -23.11
N THR A 7 -80.33 -19.47 -23.52
CA THR A 7 -79.59 -20.53 -22.83
C THR A 7 -78.07 -20.35 -22.92
N THR A 8 -77.57 -19.86 -24.05
CA THR A 8 -76.13 -19.57 -24.20
C THR A 8 -75.72 -18.38 -23.34
N GLN A 9 -76.51 -17.31 -23.30
CA GLN A 9 -76.24 -16.16 -22.43
C GLN A 9 -76.28 -16.52 -20.95
N LEU A 10 -77.19 -17.41 -20.53
CA LEU A 10 -77.27 -17.87 -19.15
C LEU A 10 -76.03 -18.71 -18.76
N SER A 11 -75.57 -19.57 -19.67
CA SER A 11 -74.36 -20.36 -19.49
C SER A 11 -73.10 -19.47 -19.39
N ASP A 12 -73.00 -18.46 -20.25
CA ASP A 12 -71.88 -17.50 -20.20
C ASP A 12 -71.86 -16.68 -18.91
N ILE A 13 -73.04 -16.30 -18.40
CA ILE A 13 -73.16 -15.62 -17.11
C ILE A 13 -72.73 -16.55 -15.99
N GLN A 14 -73.12 -17.82 -16.02
CA GLN A 14 -72.78 -18.79 -14.98
C GLN A 14 -71.26 -19.02 -14.91
N VAL A 15 -70.60 -19.18 -16.05
CA VAL A 15 -69.12 -19.29 -16.12
C VAL A 15 -68.44 -18.03 -15.57
N LYS A 16 -68.96 -16.84 -15.86
CA LYS A 16 -68.43 -15.59 -15.30
C LYS A 16 -68.67 -15.47 -13.80
N LEU A 17 -69.83 -15.93 -13.31
CA LEU A 17 -70.17 -15.94 -11.89
C LEU A 17 -69.28 -16.92 -11.12
N ASP A 18 -68.97 -18.08 -11.70
CA ASP A 18 -68.05 -19.06 -11.12
C ASP A 18 -66.62 -18.51 -11.07
N ALA A 19 -66.16 -17.82 -12.12
CA ALA A 19 -64.85 -17.16 -12.15
C ALA A 19 -64.74 -16.03 -11.10
N ILE A 20 -65.77 -15.19 -10.97
CA ILE A 20 -65.82 -14.12 -9.96
C ILE A 20 -65.91 -14.71 -8.56
N SER A 21 -66.66 -15.80 -8.36
CA SER A 21 -66.79 -16.45 -7.05
C SER A 21 -65.47 -17.06 -6.60
N ALA A 22 -64.72 -17.70 -7.51
CA ALA A 22 -63.39 -18.22 -7.23
C ALA A 22 -62.40 -17.10 -6.86
N GLU A 23 -62.46 -15.96 -7.55
CA GLU A 23 -61.62 -14.79 -7.24
C GLU A 23 -62.01 -14.13 -5.90
N LEU A 24 -63.31 -14.08 -5.58
CA LEU A 24 -63.81 -13.59 -4.29
C LEU A 24 -63.38 -14.49 -3.13
N GLU A 25 -63.29 -15.80 -3.32
CA GLU A 25 -62.83 -16.72 -2.30
C GLU A 25 -61.33 -16.55 -2.00
N ILE A 26 -60.51 -16.36 -3.03
CA ILE A 26 -59.09 -15.99 -2.89
C ILE A 26 -58.95 -14.64 -2.17
N ASN A 27 -59.74 -13.65 -2.56
CA ASN A 27 -59.72 -12.32 -1.94
C ASN A 27 -60.16 -12.38 -0.47
N ARG A 28 -61.14 -13.23 -0.16
CA ARG A 28 -61.61 -13.44 1.22
C ARG A 28 -60.52 -14.10 2.07
N ARG A 29 -59.84 -15.12 1.57
CA ARG A 29 -58.71 -15.75 2.28
C ARG A 29 -57.59 -14.75 2.55
N GLN A 30 -57.21 -13.94 1.56
CA GLN A 30 -56.22 -12.87 1.75
C GLN A 30 -56.65 -11.84 2.80
N ARG A 31 -57.96 -11.52 2.88
CA ARG A 31 -58.49 -10.64 3.92
C ARG A 31 -58.46 -11.27 5.31
N GLU A 32 -58.68 -12.57 5.41
CA GLU A 32 -58.60 -13.33 6.67
C GLU A 32 -57.14 -13.44 7.15
N GLU A 33 -56.19 -13.77 6.27
CA GLU A 33 -54.74 -13.78 6.57
C GLU A 33 -54.23 -12.38 6.94
N MET A 34 -54.69 -11.33 6.25
CA MET A 34 -54.38 -9.95 6.61
C MET A 34 -54.98 -9.53 7.95
N LYS A 35 -56.11 -10.13 8.34
CA LYS A 35 -56.73 -9.88 9.64
C LYS A 35 -55.95 -10.57 10.76
N GLU A 36 -55.55 -11.82 10.55
CA GLU A 36 -54.69 -12.57 11.47
C GLU A 36 -53.33 -11.89 11.67
N LEU A 37 -52.67 -11.48 10.58
CA LEU A 37 -51.43 -10.71 10.65
C LEU A 37 -51.59 -9.40 11.43
N LYS A 38 -52.74 -8.71 11.28
CA LYS A 38 -53.03 -7.50 12.04
C LYS A 38 -53.23 -7.80 13.52
N ASP A 39 -53.91 -8.89 13.85
CA ASP A 39 -54.18 -9.31 15.22
C ASP A 39 -52.86 -9.74 15.91
N ASP A 40 -52.00 -10.51 15.23
CA ASP A 40 -50.68 -10.92 15.72
C ASP A 40 -49.71 -9.76 15.86
N LEU A 41 -49.67 -8.86 14.88
CA LEU A 41 -48.86 -7.64 14.92
C LEU A 41 -49.30 -6.74 16.08
N SER A 42 -50.59 -6.66 16.38
CA SER A 42 -51.12 -5.86 17.51
C SER A 42 -50.60 -6.38 18.86
N ILE A 43 -50.54 -7.71 19.03
CA ILE A 43 -50.02 -8.35 20.25
C ILE A 43 -48.52 -8.06 20.40
N ILE A 44 -47.73 -8.34 19.35
CA ILE A 44 -46.28 -8.12 19.37
C ILE A 44 -45.96 -6.63 19.55
N ALA A 45 -46.69 -5.75 18.87
CA ALA A 45 -46.49 -4.30 19.01
C ALA A 45 -46.78 -3.83 20.44
N LYS A 46 -47.78 -4.39 21.10
CA LYS A 46 -48.10 -4.06 22.51
C LYS A 46 -47.00 -4.53 23.46
N ASP A 47 -46.47 -5.74 23.28
CA ASP A 47 -45.42 -6.28 24.13
C ASP A 47 -44.08 -5.56 23.92
N VAL A 48 -43.72 -5.27 22.67
CA VAL A 48 -42.55 -4.45 22.32
C VAL A 48 -42.70 -3.04 22.85
N PHE A 49 -43.89 -2.43 22.74
CA PHE A 49 -44.14 -1.10 23.28
C PHE A 49 -44.02 -1.06 24.80
N ASN A 50 -44.60 -2.04 25.51
CA ASN A 50 -44.50 -2.11 26.97
C ASN A 50 -43.05 -2.35 27.43
N THR A 51 -42.31 -3.22 26.74
CA THR A 51 -40.90 -3.50 27.05
C THR A 51 -40.03 -2.29 26.77
N ALA A 52 -40.24 -1.63 25.63
CA ALA A 52 -39.55 -0.40 25.28
C ALA A 52 -39.89 0.71 26.27
N VAL A 53 -41.13 0.86 26.76
CA VAL A 53 -41.48 1.85 27.78
C VAL A 53 -40.73 1.61 29.10
N VAL A 54 -40.48 0.35 29.47
CA VAL A 54 -39.70 -0.02 30.67
C VAL A 54 -38.21 0.21 30.47
N GLU A 55 -37.64 -0.14 29.32
CA GLU A 55 -36.21 0.06 29.04
C GLU A 55 -35.86 1.50 28.62
N LEU A 56 -36.82 2.26 28.10
CA LEU A 56 -36.67 3.66 27.68
C LEU A 56 -36.94 4.64 28.83
N GLU A 57 -37.10 4.20 30.08
CA GLU A 57 -37.19 5.09 31.24
C GLU A 57 -35.94 5.99 31.35
N ASP A 58 -34.78 5.50 30.89
CA ASP A 58 -33.52 6.27 30.77
C ASP A 58 -33.51 7.29 29.60
N VAL A 59 -34.36 7.11 28.60
CA VAL A 59 -34.46 7.95 27.40
C VAL A 59 -35.69 8.86 27.43
N ALA A 60 -36.63 8.62 28.35
CA ALA A 60 -37.83 9.41 28.59
C ALA A 60 -37.59 10.92 28.76
N PRO A 61 -36.46 11.41 29.31
CA PRO A 61 -36.17 12.85 29.34
C PRO A 61 -35.98 13.48 27.96
N PHE A 62 -35.68 12.68 26.93
CA PHE A 62 -35.34 13.14 25.57
C PHE A 62 -36.44 12.89 24.54
N VAL A 63 -37.57 12.28 24.92
CA VAL A 63 -38.64 11.88 24.00
C VAL A 63 -39.98 12.42 24.49
N GLN A 64 -40.67 13.19 23.63
CA GLN A 64 -41.98 13.77 23.94
C GLN A 64 -43.13 12.81 23.59
N THR A 65 -44.25 12.97 24.28
CA THR A 65 -45.48 12.24 23.97
C THR A 65 -45.93 12.54 22.54
N GLY A 66 -45.82 11.55 21.65
CA GLY A 66 -46.20 11.67 20.24
C GLY A 66 -45.03 11.60 19.25
N ASP A 67 -43.78 11.63 19.72
CA ASP A 67 -42.60 11.51 18.84
C ASP A 67 -42.56 10.17 18.11
N PHE A 68 -42.97 9.08 18.77
CA PHE A 68 -43.10 7.77 18.12
C PHE A 68 -44.18 7.74 17.04
N ALA A 69 -45.32 8.41 17.26
CA ALA A 69 -46.38 8.51 16.24
C ALA A 69 -45.95 9.40 15.07
N TYR A 70 -45.19 10.47 15.34
CA TYR A 70 -44.60 11.32 14.32
C TYR A 70 -43.52 10.57 13.52
N LEU A 71 -42.67 9.79 14.19
CA LEU A 71 -41.68 8.92 13.56
C LEU A 71 -42.34 7.86 12.69
N ALA A 72 -43.35 7.16 13.20
CA ALA A 72 -44.13 6.18 12.43
C ALA A 72 -44.77 6.83 11.19
N LYS A 73 -45.38 8.02 11.35
CA LYS A 73 -45.92 8.80 10.22
C LYS A 73 -44.83 9.20 9.23
N LYS A 74 -43.63 9.57 9.71
CA LYS A 74 -42.49 9.95 8.85
C LYS A 74 -41.96 8.75 8.09
N LEU A 75 -41.84 7.58 8.72
CA LEU A 75 -41.47 6.32 8.06
C LEU A 75 -42.50 5.94 6.99
N LEU A 76 -43.79 5.94 7.32
CA LEU A 76 -44.87 5.62 6.36
C LEU A 76 -44.96 6.61 5.20
N ARG A 77 -44.73 7.90 5.46
CA ARG A 77 -44.68 8.93 4.41
C ARG A 77 -43.44 8.81 3.53
N ASN A 78 -42.35 8.26 4.08
CA ASN A 78 -41.07 8.14 3.41
C ASN A 78 -40.81 6.73 2.86
N THR A 79 -41.83 5.86 2.83
CA THR A 79 -41.76 4.47 2.35
C THR A 79 -41.11 4.37 0.98
N ASN A 80 -41.44 5.26 0.04
CA ASN A 80 -40.83 5.26 -1.30
C ASN A 80 -39.31 5.50 -1.26
N ASN A 81 -38.84 6.37 -0.36
CA ASN A 81 -37.41 6.61 -0.20
C ASN A 81 -36.72 5.45 0.52
N ILE A 82 -37.41 4.77 1.44
CA ILE A 82 -36.90 3.57 2.10
C ILE A 82 -36.79 2.42 1.08
N ILE A 83 -37.79 2.23 0.22
CA ILE A 83 -37.76 1.26 -0.87
C ILE A 83 -36.59 1.57 -1.81
N GLY A 84 -36.44 2.82 -2.26
CA GLY A 84 -35.32 3.21 -3.11
C GLY A 84 -33.94 3.10 -2.44
N LEU A 85 -33.86 3.10 -1.11
CA LEU A 85 -32.64 2.77 -0.38
C LEU A 85 -32.40 1.26 -0.36
N MET A 86 -33.44 0.45 -0.15
CA MET A 86 -33.34 -1.01 -0.20
C MET A 86 -32.88 -1.52 -1.57
N GLU A 87 -33.43 -0.97 -2.66
CA GLU A 87 -33.01 -1.30 -4.04
C GLU A 87 -31.54 -0.95 -4.29
N LYS A 88 -31.05 0.16 -3.73
CA LYS A 88 -29.63 0.55 -3.83
C LYS A 88 -28.72 -0.36 -3.00
N LEU A 89 -29.19 -0.79 -1.83
CA LEU A 89 -28.46 -1.75 -1.00
C LEU A 89 -28.39 -3.11 -1.70
N GLU A 90 -29.47 -3.56 -2.33
CA GLU A 90 -29.50 -4.77 -3.16
C GLU A 90 -28.47 -4.68 -4.29
N SER A 91 -28.48 -3.59 -5.07
CA SER A 91 -27.47 -3.34 -6.10
C SER A 91 -26.03 -3.30 -5.56
N THR A 92 -25.82 -2.82 -4.34
CA THR A 92 -24.49 -2.78 -3.71
C THR A 92 -24.05 -4.17 -3.27
N VAL A 93 -24.97 -4.97 -2.72
CA VAL A 93 -24.73 -6.35 -2.34
C VAL A 93 -24.43 -7.20 -3.58
N ASP A 94 -25.22 -7.04 -4.64
CA ASP A 94 -25.00 -7.70 -5.94
C ASP A 94 -23.62 -7.34 -6.51
N PHE A 95 -23.26 -6.05 -6.51
CA PHE A 95 -21.95 -5.61 -6.93
C PHE A 95 -20.81 -6.23 -6.09
N ILE A 96 -20.99 -6.34 -4.78
CA ILE A 96 -19.99 -6.95 -3.88
C ILE A 96 -19.85 -8.45 -4.18
N GLU A 97 -20.97 -9.16 -4.37
CA GLU A 97 -20.94 -10.59 -4.73
C GLU A 97 -20.32 -10.81 -6.11
N ASP A 98 -20.59 -9.93 -7.08
CA ASP A 98 -19.97 -9.96 -8.41
C ASP A 98 -18.46 -9.64 -8.36
N ALA A 99 -18.05 -8.74 -7.47
CA ALA A 99 -16.65 -8.37 -7.28
C ALA A 99 -15.87 -9.38 -6.42
N ARG A 100 -16.55 -10.23 -5.65
CA ARG A 100 -15.94 -11.19 -4.72
C ARG A 100 -14.96 -12.16 -5.39
N PRO A 101 -15.25 -12.79 -6.55
CA PRO A 101 -14.30 -13.65 -7.23
C PRO A 101 -13.03 -12.91 -7.66
N ILE A 102 -13.17 -11.68 -8.17
CA ILE A 102 -12.05 -10.85 -8.61
C ILE A 102 -11.18 -10.48 -7.41
N GLY A 103 -11.81 -10.06 -6.30
CA GLY A 103 -11.12 -9.74 -5.06
C GLY A 103 -10.32 -10.91 -4.51
N GLN A 104 -10.88 -12.14 -4.55
CA GLN A 104 -10.16 -13.34 -4.13
C GLN A 104 -8.94 -13.65 -5.00
N ILE A 105 -9.04 -13.47 -6.32
CA ILE A 105 -7.91 -13.68 -7.25
C ILE A 105 -6.83 -12.64 -6.97
N MET A 106 -7.19 -11.36 -6.92
CA MET A 106 -6.25 -10.28 -6.63
C MET A 106 -5.57 -10.44 -5.27
N PHE A 107 -6.33 -10.87 -4.25
CA PHE A 107 -5.78 -11.12 -2.92
C PHE A 107 -4.79 -12.28 -2.92
N LYS A 108 -5.11 -13.39 -3.60
CA LYS A 108 -4.20 -14.52 -3.75
C LYS A 108 -2.93 -14.14 -4.53
N ASP A 109 -3.07 -13.37 -5.59
CA ASP A 109 -1.94 -12.88 -6.39
C ASP A 109 -1.05 -11.92 -5.57
N ALA A 110 -1.66 -11.05 -4.77
CA ALA A 110 -0.95 -10.18 -3.84
C ALA A 110 -0.18 -11.00 -2.80
N LEU A 111 -0.83 -11.98 -2.15
CA LEU A 111 -0.16 -12.89 -1.21
C LEU A 111 0.99 -13.64 -1.86
N HIS A 112 0.81 -14.14 -3.08
CA HIS A 112 1.86 -14.83 -3.81
C HIS A 112 3.05 -13.91 -4.11
N LYS A 113 2.79 -12.67 -4.55
CA LYS A 113 3.85 -11.66 -4.76
C LYS A 113 4.58 -11.32 -3.46
N MET A 114 3.86 -11.18 -2.35
CA MET A 114 4.45 -10.93 -1.03
C MET A 114 5.31 -12.11 -0.57
N ASP A 115 4.85 -13.36 -0.74
CA ASP A 115 5.66 -14.56 -0.45
C ASP A 115 6.92 -14.63 -1.32
N VAL A 116 6.83 -14.26 -2.61
CA VAL A 116 8.01 -14.16 -3.48
C VAL A 116 8.97 -13.07 -3.02
N PHE A 117 8.47 -11.92 -2.56
CA PHE A 117 9.30 -10.85 -2.02
C PHE A 117 9.99 -11.27 -0.73
N ASP A 118 9.27 -11.95 0.15
CA ASP A 118 9.79 -12.50 1.40
C ASP A 118 10.88 -13.56 1.15
N ARG A 119 10.59 -14.58 0.34
CA ARG A 119 11.56 -15.64 -0.01
C ARG A 119 12.83 -15.12 -0.69
N ARG A 120 12.72 -14.03 -1.43
CA ARG A 120 13.87 -13.39 -2.09
C ARG A 120 14.62 -12.43 -1.14
N GLY A 121 14.17 -12.28 0.10
CA GLY A 121 14.80 -11.43 1.11
C GLY A 121 14.60 -9.94 0.88
N TYR A 122 13.58 -9.52 0.11
CA TYR A 122 13.33 -8.09 -0.11
C TYR A 122 13.00 -7.37 1.21
N PHE A 123 12.19 -7.99 2.07
CA PHE A 123 11.85 -7.39 3.37
C PHE A 123 13.08 -7.23 4.25
N ASP A 124 13.92 -8.25 4.35
CA ASP A 124 15.19 -8.18 5.09
C ASP A 124 16.12 -7.11 4.51
N PHE A 125 16.25 -7.06 3.18
CA PHE A 125 17.04 -6.04 2.50
C PHE A 125 16.53 -4.62 2.78
N PHE A 126 15.22 -4.39 2.73
CA PHE A 126 14.63 -3.09 3.05
C PHE A 126 14.78 -2.73 4.52
N ALA A 127 14.66 -3.70 5.44
CA ALA A 127 14.89 -3.50 6.85
C ALA A 127 16.35 -3.09 7.12
N GLU A 128 17.31 -3.79 6.52
CA GLU A 128 18.73 -3.43 6.63
C GLU A 128 19.04 -2.07 5.99
N LEU A 129 18.44 -1.76 4.85
CA LEU A 129 18.58 -0.44 4.24
C LEU A 129 18.03 0.66 5.16
N ALA A 130 16.89 0.42 5.82
CA ALA A 130 16.34 1.33 6.80
C ALA A 130 17.27 1.50 8.02
N ASN A 131 17.88 0.41 8.52
CA ASN A 131 18.86 0.45 9.61
C ASN A 131 20.12 1.25 9.23
N VAL A 132 20.59 1.09 7.99
CA VAL A 132 21.72 1.88 7.46
C VAL A 132 21.34 3.35 7.39
N LEU A 133 20.16 3.68 6.86
CA LEU A 133 19.67 5.06 6.81
C LEU A 133 19.53 5.67 8.21
N ASP A 134 19.01 4.91 9.17
CA ASP A 134 18.90 5.36 10.56
C ASP A 134 20.28 5.60 11.17
N SER A 135 21.24 4.69 10.95
CA SER A 135 22.63 4.86 11.39
C SER A 135 23.28 6.10 10.78
N VAL A 136 22.99 6.39 9.51
CA VAL A 136 23.46 7.61 8.85
C VAL A 136 22.82 8.84 9.50
N ILE A 137 21.51 8.86 9.74
CA ILE A 137 20.81 9.99 10.36
C ILE A 137 21.27 10.23 11.81
N GLN A 138 21.62 9.17 12.55
CA GLN A 138 22.12 9.29 13.92
C GLN A 138 23.53 9.92 13.98
N HIS A 139 24.39 9.64 12.99
CA HIS A 139 25.78 10.09 12.99
C HIS A 139 26.03 11.35 12.15
N PHE A 140 25.16 11.62 11.17
CA PHE A 140 25.26 12.76 10.27
C PHE A 140 24.06 13.67 10.48
N SER A 141 24.35 14.94 10.76
CA SER A 141 23.33 15.98 10.85
C SER A 141 22.77 16.33 9.46
N VAL A 142 21.63 17.01 9.44
CA VAL A 142 21.04 17.54 8.20
C VAL A 142 22.02 18.46 7.46
N GLU A 143 22.86 19.19 8.19
CA GLU A 143 23.89 20.05 7.58
C GLU A 143 25.00 19.23 6.93
N ASP A 144 25.40 18.09 7.51
CA ASP A 144 26.38 17.19 6.91
C ASP A 144 25.85 16.58 5.58
N VAL A 145 24.57 16.21 5.56
CA VAL A 145 23.91 15.72 4.33
C VAL A 145 23.84 16.83 3.27
N LYS A 146 23.63 18.07 3.66
CA LYS A 146 23.60 19.22 2.75
C LYS A 146 24.99 19.49 2.16
N GLN A 147 26.03 19.49 2.98
CA GLN A 147 27.42 19.60 2.51
C GLN A 147 27.81 18.45 1.58
N LEU A 148 27.33 17.24 1.86
CA LEU A 148 27.51 16.09 0.97
C LEU A 148 26.79 16.32 -0.37
N SER A 149 25.54 16.80 -0.35
CA SER A 149 24.77 17.12 -1.56
C SER A 149 25.49 18.15 -2.43
N ASP A 150 26.04 19.19 -1.82
CA ASP A 150 26.76 20.25 -2.55
C ASP A 150 28.05 19.72 -3.23
N ASN A 151 28.66 18.68 -2.66
CA ASN A 151 29.91 18.08 -3.16
C ASN A 151 29.72 16.70 -3.81
N VAL A 152 28.47 16.23 -4.00
CA VAL A 152 28.20 14.85 -4.40
C VAL A 152 28.78 14.52 -5.78
N VAL A 153 28.75 15.50 -6.70
CA VAL A 153 29.30 15.32 -8.06
C VAL A 153 30.80 15.09 -8.00
N ILE A 154 31.55 15.90 -7.26
CA ILE A 154 33.00 15.79 -7.12
C ILE A 154 33.39 14.45 -6.46
N ILE A 155 32.64 14.03 -5.44
CA ILE A 155 32.87 12.76 -4.76
C ILE A 155 32.63 11.59 -5.73
N LEU A 156 31.54 11.62 -6.51
CA LEU A 156 31.24 10.59 -7.49
C LEU A 156 32.26 10.55 -8.63
N GLU A 157 32.73 11.70 -9.10
CA GLU A 157 33.84 11.80 -10.06
C GLU A 157 35.12 11.22 -9.50
N THR A 158 35.47 11.53 -8.24
CA THR A 158 36.64 10.97 -7.57
C THR A 158 36.54 9.46 -7.44
N ILE A 159 35.38 8.92 -7.03
CA ILE A 159 35.15 7.47 -6.95
C ILE A 159 35.26 6.85 -8.35
N LYS A 160 34.69 7.48 -9.37
CA LYS A 160 34.82 7.05 -10.76
C LYS A 160 36.29 7.01 -11.21
N ASP A 161 37.08 8.03 -10.88
CA ASP A 161 38.50 8.11 -11.23
C ASP A 161 39.34 7.05 -10.49
N LEU A 162 39.05 6.83 -9.20
CA LEU A 162 39.70 5.78 -8.40
C LEU A 162 39.33 4.37 -8.85
N THR A 163 38.12 4.18 -9.38
CA THR A 163 37.64 2.90 -9.92
C THR A 163 38.03 2.68 -11.39
N GLN A 164 38.81 3.59 -12.00
CA GLN A 164 39.36 3.36 -13.33
C GLN A 164 40.33 2.16 -13.32
N PRO A 165 40.40 1.37 -14.41
CA PRO A 165 41.20 0.16 -14.46
C PRO A 165 42.67 0.35 -14.09
N ASP A 166 43.27 1.48 -14.49
CA ASP A 166 44.69 1.75 -14.23
C ASP A 166 44.94 2.06 -12.74
N MET A 167 44.04 2.77 -12.09
CA MET A 167 44.15 3.07 -10.65
C MET A 167 43.89 1.83 -9.80
N LEU A 168 42.87 1.04 -10.12
CA LEU A 168 42.61 -0.23 -9.45
C LEU A 168 43.80 -1.20 -9.56
N LYS A 169 44.44 -1.27 -10.74
CA LYS A 169 45.67 -2.06 -10.93
C LYS A 169 46.82 -1.54 -10.06
N ALA A 170 47.02 -0.23 -10.00
CA ALA A 170 48.08 0.37 -9.18
C ALA A 170 47.87 0.06 -7.68
N ILE A 171 46.64 0.20 -7.18
CA ILE A 171 46.26 -0.14 -5.80
C ILE A 171 46.48 -1.63 -5.54
N ASN A 172 45.99 -2.49 -6.42
CA ASN A 172 46.14 -3.94 -6.26
C ASN A 172 47.62 -4.36 -6.25
N ASN A 173 48.44 -3.78 -7.14
CA ASN A 173 49.89 -4.00 -7.17
C ASN A 173 50.56 -3.56 -5.86
N ALA A 174 50.18 -2.40 -5.32
CA ALA A 174 50.70 -1.91 -4.04
C ALA A 174 50.33 -2.85 -2.87
N VAL A 175 49.08 -3.30 -2.81
CA VAL A 175 48.61 -4.26 -1.79
C VAL A 175 49.35 -5.59 -1.91
N GLN A 176 49.57 -6.08 -3.13
CA GLN A 176 50.34 -7.29 -3.35
C GLN A 176 51.79 -7.11 -2.89
N VAL A 177 52.46 -6.01 -3.23
CA VAL A 177 53.83 -5.73 -2.76
C VAL A 177 53.88 -5.71 -1.22
N TYR A 178 52.93 -5.03 -0.56
CA TYR A 178 52.85 -4.97 0.90
C TYR A 178 52.74 -6.36 1.56
N ARG A 179 51.92 -7.26 1.00
CA ARG A 179 51.77 -8.64 1.50
C ARG A 179 53.03 -9.50 1.39
N HIS A 180 53.91 -9.18 0.45
CA HIS A 180 55.14 -9.96 0.18
C HIS A 180 56.38 -9.38 0.89
N ILE A 181 56.26 -8.25 1.58
CA ILE A 181 57.34 -7.71 2.41
C ILE A 181 57.21 -8.36 3.81
N ASP A 182 58.25 -9.07 4.23
CA ASP A 182 58.40 -9.51 5.63
C ASP A 182 58.72 -8.29 6.49
N LEU A 183 57.67 -7.65 7.00
CA LEU A 183 57.76 -6.45 7.83
C LEU A 183 58.28 -6.76 9.25
N GLU A 184 58.25 -8.02 9.68
CA GLU A 184 58.69 -8.45 11.01
C GLU A 184 60.21 -8.67 11.06
N HIS A 185 60.83 -9.02 9.93
CA HIS A 185 62.27 -9.31 9.85
C HIS A 185 63.01 -8.44 8.84
N VAL A 186 62.85 -7.12 8.95
CA VAL A 186 63.64 -6.17 8.15
C VAL A 186 65.10 -6.23 8.60
N LYS A 187 65.99 -6.66 7.71
CA LYS A 187 67.44 -6.73 7.99
C LYS A 187 68.03 -5.32 8.11
N ASP A 188 68.74 -5.07 9.20
CA ASP A 188 69.53 -3.85 9.35
C ASP A 188 70.58 -3.72 8.23
N ILE A 189 70.66 -2.53 7.64
CA ILE A 189 71.57 -2.21 6.55
C ILE A 189 72.63 -1.23 7.06
N SER A 190 73.92 -1.54 6.87
CA SER A 190 74.99 -0.61 7.25
C SER A 190 75.02 0.63 6.36
N VAL A 191 75.50 1.76 6.89
CA VAL A 191 75.58 3.05 6.16
C VAL A 191 76.31 2.93 4.82
N PHE A 192 77.42 2.18 4.77
CA PHE A 192 78.16 1.95 3.53
C PHE A 192 77.35 1.13 2.52
N LYS A 193 76.64 0.10 2.98
CA LYS A 193 75.80 -0.74 2.13
C LYS A 193 74.58 0.04 1.61
N ALA A 194 73.99 0.91 2.42
CA ALA A 194 72.94 1.83 2.00
C ALA A 194 73.42 2.78 0.89
N MET A 195 74.62 3.37 1.02
CA MET A 195 75.21 4.21 -0.02
C MET A 195 75.47 3.44 -1.33
N LYS A 196 75.90 2.17 -1.24
CA LYS A 196 76.04 1.30 -2.41
C LYS A 196 74.68 0.98 -3.05
N GLU A 197 73.67 0.71 -2.23
CA GLU A 197 72.31 0.38 -2.66
C GLU A 197 71.62 1.57 -3.34
N MET A 198 71.88 2.80 -2.90
CA MET A 198 71.40 4.00 -3.59
C MET A 198 71.87 4.09 -5.06
N ASN A 199 72.99 3.45 -5.39
CA ASN A 199 73.53 3.43 -6.74
C ASN A 199 72.93 2.29 -7.60
N SER A 200 72.09 1.43 -7.03
CA SER A 200 71.46 0.32 -7.74
C SER A 200 70.50 0.82 -8.83
N PRO A 201 70.32 0.06 -9.93
CA PRO A 201 69.38 0.43 -10.98
C PRO A 201 67.95 0.65 -10.48
N GLU A 202 67.51 -0.15 -9.51
CA GLU A 202 66.16 -0.12 -8.94
C GLU A 202 65.92 1.18 -8.17
N VAL A 203 66.83 1.54 -7.25
CA VAL A 203 66.69 2.76 -6.43
C VAL A 203 66.80 4.00 -7.30
N LYS A 204 67.70 4.03 -8.28
CA LYS A 204 67.79 5.14 -9.25
C LYS A 204 66.51 5.31 -10.06
N ARG A 205 65.90 4.20 -10.52
CA ARG A 205 64.61 4.24 -11.23
C ARG A 205 63.50 4.76 -10.32
N GLY A 206 63.48 4.36 -9.05
CA GLY A 206 62.55 4.89 -8.04
C GLY A 206 62.70 6.39 -7.82
N ILE A 207 63.93 6.89 -7.65
CA ILE A 207 64.23 8.32 -7.54
C ILE A 207 63.81 9.07 -8.81
N GLY A 208 64.12 8.53 -9.99
CA GLY A 208 63.71 9.13 -11.27
C GLY A 208 62.19 9.22 -11.45
N PHE A 209 61.47 8.18 -11.03
CA PHE A 209 60.01 8.18 -10.99
C PHE A 209 59.49 9.28 -10.06
N LEU A 210 59.98 9.34 -8.82
CA LEU A 210 59.57 10.35 -7.83
C LEU A 210 59.80 11.77 -8.36
N MET A 211 60.97 12.02 -8.97
CA MET A 211 61.30 13.32 -9.57
C MET A 211 60.35 13.68 -10.71
N THR A 212 59.98 12.72 -11.55
CA THR A 212 59.05 12.94 -12.67
C THR A 212 57.63 13.20 -12.14
N PHE A 213 57.21 12.46 -11.14
CA PHE A 213 55.92 12.61 -10.48
C PHE A 213 55.77 14.01 -9.85
N ILE A 214 56.75 14.45 -9.05
CA ILE A 214 56.75 15.79 -8.42
C ILE A 214 56.72 16.89 -9.47
N LYS A 215 57.49 16.76 -10.56
CA LYS A 215 57.48 17.73 -11.67
C LYS A 215 56.11 17.85 -12.31
N ASN A 216 55.43 16.72 -12.53
CA ASN A 216 54.10 16.71 -13.14
C ASN A 216 53.03 17.29 -12.22
N ILE A 217 53.07 17.02 -10.92
CA ILE A 217 52.17 17.65 -9.93
C ILE A 217 52.35 19.17 -9.93
N THR A 218 53.60 19.63 -9.86
CA THR A 218 53.89 21.07 -9.83
C THR A 218 53.43 21.76 -11.11
N ARG A 219 53.60 21.09 -12.26
CA ARG A 219 53.13 21.60 -13.55
C ARG A 219 51.60 21.69 -13.61
N ALA A 220 50.89 20.63 -13.22
CA ALA A 220 49.42 20.64 -13.19
C ALA A 220 48.87 21.71 -12.23
N SER A 221 49.51 21.87 -11.05
CA SER A 221 49.15 22.93 -10.09
C SER A 221 49.40 24.33 -10.64
N ASN A 222 50.44 24.53 -11.45
CA ASN A 222 50.74 25.83 -12.05
C ASN A 222 49.79 26.17 -13.22
N GLU A 223 49.36 25.17 -13.99
CA GLU A 223 48.39 25.34 -15.09
C GLU A 223 47.02 25.82 -14.55
N LEU A 224 46.57 25.30 -13.40
CA LEU A 224 45.35 25.74 -12.69
C LEU A 224 45.41 27.20 -12.18
N THR A 225 46.61 27.71 -11.84
CA THR A 225 46.79 29.11 -11.38
C THR A 225 46.88 30.14 -12.50
N VAL A 226 47.04 29.70 -13.76
CA VAL A 226 47.09 30.59 -14.93
C VAL A 226 45.68 30.85 -15.49
N GLU A 227 44.79 29.87 -15.48
CA GLU A 227 43.39 30.03 -15.92
C GLU A 227 42.54 30.92 -15.00
N THR A 228 42.97 31.16 -13.75
CA THR A 228 42.27 32.06 -12.80
C THR A 228 42.70 33.53 -12.89
N LYS A 229 43.58 33.89 -13.83
CA LYS A 229 44.08 35.25 -14.05
C LYS A 229 43.61 35.92 -15.35
N GLU A 230 42.73 35.29 -16.12
CA GLU A 230 41.96 35.93 -17.21
C GLU A 230 40.50 36.15 -16.77
#